data_AF-A0A662NW29-F1
#
_entry.id   AF-A0A662NW29-F1
#
_cell.length_a   1.000
_cell.length_b   1.000
_cell.length_c   1.000
_cell.angle_alpha   90.00
_cell.angle_beta   90.00
_cell.angle_gamma   90.00
#
_symmetry.space_group_name_H-M   'P 1'
#
loop_
_entity.id
_entity.type
_entity.pdbx_description
1 polymer ?
#
loop_
_entity_poly.entity_id
_entity_poly.type
_entity_poly.pdbx_seq_one_letter_code
_entity_poly.pdbx_strand_id
1 'polypeptide(L)'
;MLELELEKLRGVSSVDVRDGILTLVLERGVCIEVPLDELEGLLKRFGMEAKIENKSLIVRSERKIDPSLISRIIWSFEKRSCITNRKMEFVSWDLPLLGQVSFGLIDRGTNLIQVRPITGCNLNCIYCGVDAGPFSRSLRRDFFVDCDYIITEFEKIVKLKGERDIEAHIDGLGEPLLYPWIRELVQGLSDIEGVEV
;
A
#
# COMPACT_ATOMS: atom_id res chain seq x y z
N MET A 1 3.71 -1.93 28.77
CA MET A 1 4.23 -0.77 28.02
C MET A 1 4.63 -1.27 26.65
N LEU A 2 3.86 -0.89 25.61
CA LEU A 2 4.24 -1.13 24.22
C LEU A 2 4.90 0.16 23.71
N GLU A 3 6.08 0.06 23.12
CA GLU A 3 6.75 1.16 22.44
C GLU A 3 6.88 0.78 20.97
N LEU A 4 6.32 1.61 20.08
CA LEU A 4 6.39 1.39 18.64
C LEU A 4 7.00 2.60 17.95
N GLU A 5 8.14 2.38 17.30
CA GLU A 5 8.76 3.35 16.39
C GLU A 5 8.10 3.24 15.02
N LEU A 6 7.57 4.34 14.48
CA LEU A 6 6.94 4.31 13.16
C LEU A 6 7.90 3.91 12.02
N GLU A 7 9.20 4.08 12.20
CA GLU A 7 10.23 3.61 11.27
C GLU A 7 10.23 2.08 11.12
N LYS A 8 9.70 1.36 12.11
CA LYS A 8 9.54 -0.10 12.08
C LYS A 8 8.22 -0.54 11.44
N LEU A 9 7.36 0.40 11.03
CA LEU A 9 6.16 0.06 10.27
C LEU A 9 6.52 -0.47 8.89
N ARG A 10 5.65 -1.35 8.38
CA ARG A 10 5.83 -2.10 7.14
C ARG A 10 6.16 -1.16 5.97
N GLY A 11 7.37 -1.29 5.44
CA GLY A 11 7.84 -0.58 4.26
C GLY A 11 8.21 0.89 4.48
N VAL A 12 8.25 1.41 5.72
CA VAL A 12 8.73 2.77 6.00
C VAL A 12 10.25 2.83 5.78
N SER A 13 10.68 3.73 4.91
CA SER A 13 12.10 3.97 4.59
C SER A 13 12.68 5.17 5.33
N SER A 14 11.86 6.20 5.60
CA SER A 14 12.27 7.36 6.37
C SER A 14 11.07 8.08 6.97
N VAL A 15 11.34 8.84 8.03
CA VAL A 15 10.37 9.67 8.74
C VAL A 15 10.93 11.09 8.82
N ASP A 16 10.10 12.08 8.50
CA ASP A 16 10.42 13.49 8.65
C ASP A 16 9.30 14.22 9.37
N VAL A 17 9.66 15.23 10.16
CA VAL A 17 8.69 16.07 10.87
C VAL A 17 9.01 17.53 10.60
N ARG A 18 8.09 18.25 9.97
CA ARG A 18 8.22 19.68 9.69
C ARG A 18 6.88 20.37 9.83
N ASP A 19 6.88 21.56 10.42
CA ASP A 19 5.70 22.44 10.50
C ASP A 19 4.44 21.76 11.05
N GLY A 20 4.61 20.83 12.01
CA GLY A 20 3.49 20.08 12.60
C GLY A 20 2.99 18.89 11.78
N ILE A 21 3.63 18.58 10.64
CA ILE A 21 3.30 17.47 9.75
C ILE A 21 4.38 16.40 9.87
N LEU A 22 3.94 15.19 10.19
CA LEU A 22 4.73 13.97 10.10
C LEU A 22 4.60 13.42 8.67
N THR A 23 5.73 13.25 7.99
CA THR A 23 5.79 12.61 6.68
C THR A 23 6.46 11.25 6.81
N LEU A 24 5.71 10.19 6.50
CA LEU A 24 6.26 8.84 6.39
C LEU A 24 6.52 8.54 4.93
N VAL A 25 7.77 8.24 4.57
CA VAL A 25 8.13 7.86 3.21
C VAL A 25 8.33 6.35 3.19
N LEU A 26 7.46 5.65 2.48
CA LEU A 26 7.63 4.23 2.20
C LEU A 26 8.73 4.02 1.17
N GLU A 27 9.32 2.83 1.17
CA GLU A 27 10.18 2.38 0.09
C GLU A 27 9.54 2.65 -1.26
N ARG A 28 10.33 3.01 -2.27
CA ARG A 28 9.86 3.19 -3.67
C ARG A 28 8.85 4.33 -3.87
N GLY A 29 8.71 5.26 -2.92
CA GLY A 29 8.22 6.62 -3.19
C GLY A 29 6.72 6.84 -2.94
N VAL A 30 6.14 6.18 -1.95
CA VAL A 30 4.81 6.54 -1.40
C VAL A 30 5.00 7.36 -0.14
N CYS A 31 4.33 8.51 -0.07
CA CYS A 31 4.39 9.44 1.05
C CYS A 31 3.04 9.44 1.78
N ILE A 32 3.06 9.34 3.11
CA ILE A 32 1.89 9.51 3.97
C ILE A 32 2.11 10.78 4.78
N GLU A 33 1.25 11.77 4.59
CA GLU A 33 1.31 13.04 5.29
C GLU A 33 0.29 13.02 6.44
N VAL A 34 0.78 13.19 7.67
CA VAL A 34 0.01 13.01 8.89
C VAL A 34 0.13 14.26 9.76
N PRO A 35 -0.94 15.06 9.94
CA PRO A 35 -0.94 16.14 10.91
C PRO A 35 -0.75 15.59 12.33
N LEU A 36 0.22 16.13 13.08
CA LEU A 36 0.58 15.60 14.39
C LEU A 36 -0.55 15.76 15.42
N ASP A 37 -1.27 16.87 15.36
CA ASP A 37 -2.41 17.16 16.23
C ASP A 37 -3.58 16.18 16.02
N GLU A 38 -3.89 15.86 14.76
CA GLU A 38 -4.87 14.84 14.42
C GLU A 38 -4.43 13.44 14.87
N LEU A 39 -3.16 13.10 14.65
CA LEU A 39 -2.59 11.82 15.05
C LEU A 39 -2.62 11.64 16.57
N GLU A 40 -2.16 12.63 17.33
CA GLU A 40 -2.23 12.61 18.78
C GLU A 40 -3.67 12.51 19.29
N GLY A 41 -4.59 13.23 18.65
CA GLY A 41 -6.02 13.18 18.95
C GLY A 41 -6.59 11.78 18.76
N LEU A 42 -6.29 11.12 17.64
CA LEU A 42 -6.72 9.75 17.37
C LEU A 42 -6.08 8.74 18.32
N LEU A 43 -4.76 8.82 18.55
CA LEU A 43 -4.04 7.93 19.45
C LEU A 43 -4.58 8.01 20.89
N LYS A 44 -4.87 9.22 21.39
CA LYS A 44 -5.46 9.43 22.73
C LYS A 44 -6.81 8.73 22.88
N ARG A 45 -7.64 8.68 21.83
CA ARG A 45 -8.95 7.97 21.87
C ARG A 45 -8.80 6.47 22.09
N PHE A 46 -7.65 5.90 21.73
CA PHE A 46 -7.32 4.50 21.95
C PHE A 46 -6.41 4.28 23.18
N GLY A 47 -6.17 5.32 23.99
CA GLY A 47 -5.33 5.24 25.18
C GLY A 47 -3.82 5.18 24.85
N MET A 48 -3.42 5.77 23.72
CA MET A 48 -2.04 5.86 23.27
C MET A 48 -1.52 7.30 23.36
N GLU A 49 -0.22 7.44 23.62
CA GLU A 49 0.49 8.71 23.60
C GLU A 49 1.60 8.67 22.55
N ALA A 50 1.75 9.75 21.78
CA ALA A 50 2.81 9.89 20.79
C ALA A 50 3.88 10.85 21.32
N LYS A 51 5.16 10.51 21.11
CA LYS A 51 6.28 11.40 21.40
C LYS A 51 7.29 11.32 20.27
N ILE A 52 7.79 12.47 19.83
CA ILE A 52 8.84 12.55 18.82
C ILE A 52 10.19 12.54 19.53
N GLU A 53 11.03 11.56 19.23
CA GLU A 53 12.39 11.45 19.74
C GLU A 53 13.33 11.08 18.58
N ASN A 54 14.43 11.81 18.39
CA ASN A 54 15.47 11.50 17.39
C ASN A 54 14.98 11.30 15.93
N LYS A 55 13.95 12.05 15.49
CA LYS A 55 13.26 11.90 14.19
C LYS A 55 12.36 10.66 14.05
N SER A 56 12.25 9.85 15.10
CA SER A 56 11.30 8.75 15.19
C SER A 56 10.06 9.23 15.96
N LEU A 57 8.87 8.88 15.49
CA LEU A 57 7.66 8.98 16.33
C LEU A 57 7.52 7.68 17.13
N ILE A 58 7.52 7.83 18.44
CA ILE A 58 7.35 6.75 19.41
C ILE A 58 5.92 6.79 19.92
N VAL A 59 5.17 5.71 19.70
CA VAL A 59 3.84 5.53 20.28
C VAL A 59 3.93 4.65 21.51
N ARG A 60 3.45 5.16 22.65
CA ARG A 60 3.40 4.47 23.94
C ARG A 60 1.98 4.14 24.34
N SER A 61 1.81 2.97 24.95
CA SER A 61 0.55 2.54 25.55
C SER A 61 0.77 1.81 26.86
N GLU A 62 -0.04 2.14 27.85
CA GLU A 62 -0.14 1.41 29.12
C GLU A 62 -0.85 0.06 28.96
N ARG A 63 -1.71 -0.07 27.95
CA ARG A 63 -2.44 -1.30 27.62
C ARG A 63 -1.73 -2.08 26.52
N LYS A 64 -1.92 -3.40 26.48
CA LYS A 64 -1.50 -4.22 25.34
C LYS A 64 -2.39 -3.87 24.14
N ILE A 65 -1.79 -3.29 23.11
CA ILE A 65 -2.49 -2.90 21.88
C ILE A 65 -1.99 -3.79 20.75
N ASP A 66 -2.89 -4.16 19.84
CA ASP A 66 -2.54 -4.80 18.58
C ASP A 66 -1.76 -3.80 17.71
N PRO A 67 -0.49 -4.10 17.35
CA PRO A 67 0.30 -3.24 16.45
C PRO A 67 -0.40 -2.92 15.13
N SER A 68 -1.33 -3.77 14.67
CA SER A 68 -2.12 -3.53 13.45
C SER A 68 -2.99 -2.25 13.55
N LEU A 69 -3.37 -1.84 14.77
CA LEU A 69 -4.18 -0.63 14.98
C LEU A 69 -3.42 0.64 14.60
N ILE A 70 -2.13 0.72 14.93
CA ILE A 70 -1.30 1.88 14.57
C ILE A 70 -1.17 1.94 13.05
N SER A 71 -0.93 0.78 12.41
CA SER A 71 -0.92 0.69 10.95
C SER A 71 -2.24 1.23 10.38
N ARG A 72 -3.40 0.76 10.85
CA ARG A 72 -4.72 1.23 10.40
C ARG A 72 -4.93 2.73 10.57
N ILE A 73 -4.47 3.31 11.69
CA ILE A 73 -4.55 4.76 11.94
C ILE A 73 -3.68 5.51 10.94
N ILE A 74 -2.43 5.10 10.73
CA ILE A 74 -1.54 5.72 9.75
C ILE A 74 -2.14 5.62 8.33
N TRP A 75 -2.66 4.45 7.98
CA TRP A 75 -3.36 4.21 6.72
C TRP A 75 -4.74 4.87 6.64
N SER A 76 -5.20 5.65 7.62
CA SER A 76 -6.41 6.48 7.47
C SER A 76 -6.13 7.92 7.01
N PHE A 77 -4.88 8.39 7.10
CA PHE A 77 -4.48 9.74 6.69
C PHE A 77 -4.32 9.90 5.17
N GLU A 78 -4.19 11.13 4.67
CA GLU A 78 -4.01 11.37 3.24
C GLU A 78 -2.66 10.79 2.76
N LYS A 79 -2.69 10.08 1.62
CA LYS A 79 -1.49 9.56 0.97
C LYS A 79 -1.27 10.26 -0.35
N ARG A 80 -0.01 10.32 -0.76
CA ARG A 80 0.43 10.89 -2.01
C ARG A 80 1.57 10.06 -2.59
N SER A 81 1.63 9.95 -3.90
CA SER A 81 2.84 9.45 -4.56
C SER A 81 3.91 10.54 -4.55
N CYS A 82 5.09 10.27 -3.97
CA CYS A 82 6.22 11.20 -4.05
C CYS A 82 6.80 11.23 -5.50
N ILE A 83 6.40 10.29 -6.34
CA ILE A 83 6.85 10.16 -7.73
C ILE A 83 5.98 10.99 -8.67
N THR A 84 4.67 10.85 -8.55
CA THR A 84 3.71 11.48 -9.47
C THR A 84 3.10 12.76 -8.90
N ASN A 85 3.29 13.01 -7.60
CA ASN A 85 2.68 14.09 -6.82
C ASN A 85 1.14 14.04 -6.76
N ARG A 86 0.51 12.92 -7.18
CA ARG A 86 -0.95 12.75 -7.12
C ARG A 86 -1.38 12.20 -5.77
N LYS A 87 -2.61 12.55 -5.38
CA LYS A 87 -3.30 11.91 -4.24
C LYS A 87 -3.41 10.41 -4.50
N MET A 88 -3.23 9.63 -3.44
CA MET A 88 -3.22 8.18 -3.49
C MET A 88 -4.31 7.62 -2.59
N GLU A 89 -5.17 6.79 -3.16
CA GLU A 89 -6.22 6.09 -2.42
C GLU A 89 -5.70 4.73 -1.98
N PHE A 90 -5.84 4.43 -0.68
CA PHE A 90 -5.52 3.12 -0.13
C PHE A 90 -6.73 2.20 -0.28
N VAL A 91 -6.57 1.10 -1.01
CA VAL A 91 -7.61 0.12 -1.27
C VAL A 91 -7.43 -1.04 -0.30
N SER A 92 -8.39 -1.21 0.60
CA SER A 92 -8.39 -2.26 1.60
C SER A 92 -9.67 -3.11 1.53
N TRP A 93 -9.87 -3.97 2.52
CA TRP A 93 -10.95 -4.96 2.66
C TRP A 93 -12.38 -4.44 2.51
N ASP A 94 -12.57 -3.13 2.49
CA ASP A 94 -13.84 -2.43 2.33
C ASP A 94 -14.24 -2.21 0.85
N LEU A 95 -13.33 -2.46 -0.09
CA LEU A 95 -13.54 -2.23 -1.52
C LEU A 95 -13.30 -3.50 -2.35
N PRO A 96 -14.13 -3.82 -3.35
CA PRO A 96 -13.92 -5.01 -4.19
C PRO A 96 -12.67 -4.89 -5.07
N LEU A 97 -11.83 -5.93 -5.10
CA LEU A 97 -10.64 -6.01 -5.98
C LEU A 97 -10.91 -6.60 -7.36
N LEU A 98 -11.85 -7.53 -7.47
CA LEU A 98 -12.02 -8.33 -8.67
C LEU A 98 -12.67 -7.50 -9.80
N GLY A 99 -12.03 -7.47 -10.96
CA GLY A 99 -12.54 -6.85 -12.18
C GLY A 99 -12.34 -5.33 -12.25
N GLN A 100 -11.71 -4.72 -11.25
CA GLN A 100 -11.34 -3.31 -11.31
C GLN A 100 -10.14 -3.15 -12.26
N VAL A 101 -10.25 -2.22 -13.22
CA VAL A 101 -9.24 -2.12 -14.30
C VAL A 101 -7.99 -1.36 -13.84
N SER A 102 -8.10 -0.43 -12.91
CA SER A 102 -6.96 0.40 -12.46
C SER A 102 -6.09 -0.32 -11.42
N PHE A 103 -6.68 -1.13 -10.56
CA PHE A 103 -6.01 -1.81 -9.45
C PHE A 103 -6.67 -3.15 -9.13
N GLY A 104 -6.06 -3.97 -8.27
CA GLY A 104 -6.68 -5.20 -7.78
C GLY A 104 -6.38 -6.42 -8.68
N LEU A 105 -7.39 -7.25 -8.90
CA LEU A 105 -7.24 -8.55 -9.55
C LEU A 105 -8.12 -8.63 -10.81
N ILE A 106 -7.52 -9.02 -11.94
CA ILE A 106 -8.24 -9.17 -13.21
C ILE A 106 -8.11 -10.61 -13.68
N ASP A 107 -9.22 -11.34 -13.63
CA ASP A 107 -9.39 -12.65 -14.25
C ASP A 107 -10.22 -12.50 -15.53
N ARG A 108 -9.72 -13.02 -16.66
CA ARG A 108 -10.40 -13.03 -17.96
C ARG A 108 -10.86 -14.43 -18.40
N GLY A 109 -10.95 -15.37 -17.46
CA GLY A 109 -11.34 -16.76 -17.75
C GLY A 109 -10.19 -17.65 -18.23
N THR A 110 -8.95 -17.20 -18.09
CA THR A 110 -7.72 -17.95 -18.39
C THR A 110 -7.06 -18.43 -17.10
N ASN A 111 -5.99 -19.23 -17.19
CA ASN A 111 -5.17 -19.59 -16.04
C ASN A 111 -4.33 -18.40 -15.51
N LEU A 112 -4.07 -17.40 -16.35
CA LEU A 112 -3.44 -16.14 -15.97
C LEU A 112 -4.40 -15.20 -15.22
N ILE A 113 -3.97 -14.70 -14.07
CA ILE A 113 -4.62 -13.65 -13.29
C ILE A 113 -3.69 -12.44 -13.24
N GLN A 114 -4.18 -11.26 -13.63
CA GLN A 114 -3.39 -10.03 -13.51
C GLN A 114 -3.51 -9.45 -12.10
N VAL A 115 -2.38 -9.04 -11.54
CA VAL A 115 -2.27 -8.48 -10.20
C VAL A 115 -1.77 -7.03 -10.30
N ARG A 116 -2.62 -6.07 -9.92
CA ARG A 116 -2.33 -4.62 -9.97
C ARG A 116 -2.24 -4.01 -8.58
N PRO A 117 -1.05 -4.04 -7.95
CA PRO A 117 -0.90 -3.61 -6.56
C PRO A 117 -0.83 -2.09 -6.39
N ILE A 118 -0.41 -1.37 -7.43
CA ILE A 118 -0.19 0.07 -7.39
C ILE A 118 -0.43 0.70 -8.77
N THR A 119 -0.76 1.99 -8.79
CA THR A 119 -0.76 2.79 -10.01
C THR A 119 0.24 3.93 -9.92
N GLY A 120 0.62 4.45 -11.09
CA GLY A 120 1.61 5.50 -11.23
C GLY A 120 2.92 4.97 -11.79
N CYS A 121 3.68 5.85 -12.41
CA CYS A 121 4.97 5.53 -13.03
C CYS A 121 5.94 6.67 -12.76
N ASN A 122 7.23 6.36 -12.70
CA ASN A 122 8.33 7.32 -12.62
C ASN A 122 8.77 7.85 -14.00
N LEU A 123 8.16 7.36 -15.09
CA LEU A 123 8.46 7.74 -16.46
C LEU A 123 7.24 8.30 -17.18
N ASN A 124 7.47 9.20 -18.15
CA ASN A 124 6.46 9.71 -19.08
C ASN A 124 6.78 9.27 -20.52
N CYS A 125 6.64 7.97 -20.81
CA CYS A 125 6.86 7.44 -22.15
C CYS A 125 5.92 8.12 -23.16
N ILE A 126 6.45 8.57 -24.30
CA ILE A 126 5.67 9.28 -25.34
C ILE A 126 4.53 8.45 -25.95
N TYR A 127 4.61 7.13 -25.79
CA TYR A 127 3.64 6.14 -26.27
C TYR A 127 2.84 5.49 -25.12
N CYS A 128 2.86 6.07 -23.92
CA CYS A 128 2.18 5.49 -22.76
C CYS A 128 0.66 5.46 -22.96
N GLY A 129 0.10 4.27 -23.17
CA GLY A 129 -1.35 4.08 -23.37
C GLY A 129 -2.20 4.31 -22.12
N VAL A 130 -1.58 4.34 -20.94
CA VAL A 130 -2.26 4.55 -19.64
C VAL A 130 -1.96 5.90 -19.00
N ASP A 131 -1.06 6.69 -19.59
CA ASP A 131 -0.69 8.04 -19.13
C ASP A 131 -0.35 8.11 -17.62
N ALA A 132 0.45 7.16 -17.13
CA ALA A 132 0.68 6.95 -15.69
C ALA A 132 1.78 7.81 -15.06
N GLY A 133 2.59 8.49 -15.86
CA GLY A 133 3.76 9.21 -15.36
C GLY A 133 3.45 10.51 -14.62
N PRO A 134 4.47 11.23 -14.12
CA PRO A 134 4.27 12.45 -13.33
C PRO A 134 3.54 13.57 -14.10
N PHE A 135 3.80 13.73 -15.40
CA PHE A 135 3.13 14.72 -16.25
C PHE A 135 1.81 14.26 -16.87
N SER A 136 1.16 13.26 -16.26
CA SER A 136 -0.15 12.76 -16.70
C SER A 136 -1.16 13.90 -16.85
N ARG A 137 -1.96 13.84 -17.92
CA ARG A 137 -3.05 14.80 -18.15
C ARG A 137 -4.42 14.18 -17.86
N SER A 138 -4.51 12.86 -17.91
CA SER A 138 -5.75 12.11 -17.76
C SER A 138 -5.94 11.53 -16.36
N LEU A 139 -4.88 11.03 -15.70
CA LEU A 139 -4.99 10.50 -14.35
C LEU A 139 -5.03 11.62 -13.31
N ARG A 140 -5.91 11.46 -12.33
CA ARG A 140 -6.12 12.43 -11.25
C ARG A 140 -5.74 11.89 -9.87
N ARG A 141 -5.68 10.57 -9.73
CA ARG A 141 -5.32 9.88 -8.48
C ARG A 141 -4.54 8.63 -8.82
N ASP A 142 -3.71 8.22 -7.86
CA ASP A 142 -3.09 6.91 -7.84
C ASP A 142 -3.82 6.00 -6.83
N PHE A 143 -3.61 4.69 -6.95
CA PHE A 143 -4.13 3.70 -6.04
C PHE A 143 -2.99 2.86 -5.47
N PHE A 144 -3.18 2.43 -4.24
CA PHE A 144 -2.29 1.55 -3.51
C PHE A 144 -3.12 0.48 -2.84
N VAL A 145 -2.90 -0.78 -3.18
CA VAL A 145 -3.72 -1.88 -2.68
C VAL A 145 -3.02 -2.56 -1.51
N ASP A 146 -3.79 -2.95 -0.51
CA ASP A 146 -3.29 -3.72 0.62
C ASP A 146 -2.74 -5.09 0.18
N CYS A 147 -1.48 -5.42 0.51
CA CYS A 147 -0.82 -6.64 0.03
C CYS A 147 -1.50 -7.90 0.55
N ASP A 148 -1.89 -7.90 1.82
CA ASP A 148 -2.49 -9.08 2.45
C ASP A 148 -3.87 -9.34 1.86
N TYR A 149 -4.58 -8.25 1.53
CA TYR A 149 -5.85 -8.32 0.82
C TYR A 149 -5.69 -8.87 -0.61
N ILE A 150 -4.68 -8.44 -1.37
CA ILE A 150 -4.39 -9.00 -2.71
C ILE A 150 -4.17 -10.50 -2.63
N ILE A 151 -3.26 -10.95 -1.76
CA ILE A 151 -2.89 -12.37 -1.62
C ILE A 151 -4.12 -13.19 -1.24
N THR A 152 -4.91 -12.70 -0.28
CA THR A 152 -6.10 -13.39 0.20
C THR A 152 -7.18 -13.53 -0.88
N GLU A 153 -7.46 -12.47 -1.64
CA GLU A 153 -8.44 -12.55 -2.73
C GLU A 153 -7.92 -13.38 -3.91
N PHE A 154 -6.61 -13.31 -4.19
CA PHE A 154 -5.99 -14.12 -5.23
C PHE A 154 -6.11 -15.61 -4.92
N GLU A 155 -5.81 -16.02 -3.69
CA GLU A 155 -5.94 -17.42 -3.24
C GLU A 155 -7.37 -17.94 -3.42
N LYS A 156 -8.39 -17.11 -3.18
CA LYS A 156 -9.79 -17.48 -3.43
C LYS A 156 -10.04 -17.77 -4.91
N ILE A 157 -9.47 -16.96 -5.81
CA ILE A 157 -9.59 -17.17 -7.25
C ILE A 157 -8.87 -18.46 -7.65
N VAL A 158 -7.67 -18.71 -7.15
CA VAL A 158 -6.90 -19.94 -7.40
C VAL A 158 -7.70 -21.20 -7.00
N LYS A 159 -8.30 -21.18 -5.81
CA LYS A 159 -9.19 -22.23 -5.30
C LYS A 159 -10.37 -22.49 -6.23
N LEU A 160 -11.03 -21.42 -6.70
CA LEU A 160 -12.14 -21.53 -7.63
C LEU A 160 -11.74 -22.11 -8.99
N LYS A 161 -10.47 -21.96 -9.38
CA LYS A 161 -9.92 -22.43 -10.65
C LYS A 161 -9.25 -23.81 -10.55
N GLY A 162 -9.25 -24.43 -9.37
CA GLY A 162 -8.81 -25.79 -9.16
C GLY A 162 -7.32 -25.95 -8.83
N GLU A 163 -6.66 -24.88 -8.35
CA GLU A 163 -5.33 -24.96 -7.72
C GLU A 163 -4.25 -25.63 -8.60
N ARG A 164 -4.22 -25.27 -9.88
CA ARG A 164 -3.26 -25.83 -10.84
C ARG A 164 -2.99 -24.87 -11.98
N ASP A 165 -1.74 -24.82 -12.45
CA ASP A 165 -1.32 -24.10 -13.66
C ASP A 165 -1.70 -22.62 -13.64
N ILE A 166 -1.83 -22.00 -12.46
CA ILE A 166 -2.19 -20.58 -12.34
C ILE A 166 -0.93 -19.71 -12.47
N GLU A 167 -1.08 -18.61 -13.22
CA GLU A 167 -0.01 -17.62 -13.39
C GLU A 167 -0.43 -16.29 -12.73
N ALA A 168 0.44 -15.75 -11.88
CA ALA A 168 0.25 -14.48 -11.19
C ALA A 168 1.03 -13.36 -11.89
N HIS A 169 0.40 -12.68 -12.85
CA HIS A 169 1.07 -11.63 -13.62
C HIS A 169 0.96 -10.29 -12.93
N ILE A 170 2.01 -9.90 -12.21
CA ILE A 170 2.10 -8.59 -11.57
C ILE A 170 2.28 -7.51 -12.66
N ASP A 171 1.18 -6.84 -12.99
CA ASP A 171 1.16 -5.68 -13.88
C ASP A 171 0.65 -4.45 -13.13
N GLY A 172 0.48 -3.33 -13.83
CA GLY A 172 0.04 -2.10 -13.18
C GLY A 172 -0.45 -1.09 -14.19
N LEU A 173 -1.30 -0.18 -13.74
CA LEU A 173 -1.51 1.08 -14.45
C LEU A 173 -0.29 1.98 -14.16
N GLY A 174 0.85 1.64 -14.76
CA GLY A 174 2.14 2.28 -14.50
C GLY A 174 3.28 1.29 -14.30
N GLU A 175 4.13 1.53 -13.29
CA GLU A 175 5.33 0.72 -12.97
C GLU A 175 5.09 -0.09 -11.68
N PRO A 176 4.88 -1.42 -11.78
CA PRO A 176 4.60 -2.27 -10.62
C PRO A 176 5.72 -2.31 -9.59
N LEU A 177 6.99 -2.11 -10.01
CA LEU A 177 8.13 -2.08 -9.09
C LEU A 177 8.16 -0.82 -8.23
N LEU A 178 7.21 0.11 -8.37
CA LEU A 178 7.00 1.19 -7.39
C LEU A 178 6.23 0.72 -6.16
N TYR A 179 5.68 -0.49 -6.15
CA TYR A 179 4.97 -1.01 -5.00
C TYR A 179 5.97 -1.29 -3.84
N PRO A 180 5.83 -0.65 -2.67
CA PRO A 180 6.73 -0.82 -1.54
C PRO A 180 6.79 -2.27 -1.06
N TRP A 181 5.67 -3.01 -1.15
CA TRP A 181 5.55 -4.38 -0.67
C TRP A 181 5.73 -5.42 -1.78
N ILE A 182 6.47 -5.09 -2.83
CA ILE A 182 6.64 -5.96 -4.01
C ILE A 182 7.30 -7.30 -3.66
N ARG A 183 8.23 -7.32 -2.70
CA ARG A 183 8.92 -8.56 -2.32
C ARG A 183 7.95 -9.51 -1.61
N GLU A 184 7.18 -8.99 -0.68
CA GLU A 184 6.15 -9.71 0.05
C GLU A 184 5.03 -10.18 -0.86
N LEU A 185 4.64 -9.34 -1.84
CA LEU A 185 3.64 -9.71 -2.83
C LEU A 185 4.11 -10.89 -3.69
N VAL A 186 5.32 -10.80 -4.25
CA VAL A 186 5.89 -11.90 -5.06
C VAL A 186 5.97 -13.18 -4.24
N GLN A 187 6.51 -13.11 -3.02
CA GLN A 187 6.63 -14.28 -2.16
C GLN A 187 5.24 -14.86 -1.82
N GLY A 188 4.32 -14.02 -1.37
CA GLY A 188 2.99 -14.44 -0.95
C GLY A 188 2.14 -15.00 -2.07
N LEU A 189 2.31 -14.54 -3.31
CA LEU A 189 1.68 -15.16 -4.49
C LEU A 189 2.33 -16.50 -4.81
N SER A 190 3.66 -16.59 -4.78
CA SER A 190 4.39 -17.83 -5.09
C SER A 190 4.18 -18.95 -4.08
N ASP A 191 3.83 -18.61 -2.83
CA ASP A 191 3.56 -19.57 -1.76
C ASP A 191 2.18 -20.22 -1.86
N ILE A 192 1.30 -19.73 -2.76
CA ILE A 192 -0.05 -20.27 -2.94
C ILE A 192 0.02 -21.56 -3.76
N GLU A 193 -0.60 -22.62 -3.23
CA GLU A 193 -0.72 -23.90 -3.94
C GLU A 193 -1.45 -23.73 -5.27
N GLY A 194 -0.85 -24.26 -6.34
CA GLY A 194 -1.38 -24.16 -7.71
C GLY A 194 -0.88 -22.98 -8.53
N VAL A 195 -0.10 -22.07 -7.93
CA VAL A 195 0.63 -21.03 -8.67
C VAL A 195 1.94 -21.60 -9.19
N GLU A 196 2.16 -21.51 -10.49
CA GLU A 196 3.33 -22.06 -11.18
C GLU A 196 4.22 -20.98 -11.82
N VAL A 197 3.70 -19.74 -11.95
CA VAL A 197 4.40 -18.57 -12.52
C VAL A 197 4.07 -17.30 -11.73
#